data_AF-A0A936GHB0-F1
#
_entry.id   AF-A0A936GHB0-F1
#
_cell.length_a   1.000
_cell.length_b   1.000
_cell.length_c   1.000
_cell.angle_alpha   90.00
_cell.angle_beta   90.00
_cell.angle_gamma   90.00
#
_symmetry.space_group_name_H-M   'P 1'
#
loop_
_entity.id
_entity.type
_entity.pdbx_description
1 polymer ?
#
loop_
_entity_poly.entity_id
_entity_poly.type
_entity_poly.pdbx_seq_one_letter_code
_entity_poly.pdbx_strand_id
1 'polypeptide(L)'
;MQKKFIYNFQFIVLLNVLLFFLNLGLYGAPLRGDEKRLKQPDGVYVSVKIWGDEFFMHIESLDGYTLVRDTGKGWIHYAFLNADSSALIPSG
;
A
#
# COMPACT_ATOMS: atom_id res chain seq x y z
N MET A 1 10.15 -49.85 19.17
CA MET A 1 9.26 -49.28 18.14
C MET A 1 8.42 -48.11 18.66
N GLN A 2 7.76 -48.21 19.83
CA GLN A 2 6.87 -47.16 20.37
C GLN A 2 7.57 -45.83 20.73
N LYS A 3 8.77 -45.82 21.31
CA LYS A 3 9.48 -44.57 21.65
C LYS A 3 9.78 -43.70 20.43
N LYS A 4 10.19 -44.31 19.30
CA LYS A 4 10.45 -43.61 18.04
C LYS A 4 9.18 -42.98 17.47
N PHE A 5 8.04 -43.66 17.61
CA PHE A 5 6.72 -43.11 17.26
C PHE A 5 6.37 -41.89 18.11
N ILE A 6 6.59 -41.95 19.43
CA ILE A 6 6.34 -40.83 20.35
C ILE A 6 7.24 -39.63 20.04
N TYR A 7 8.54 -39.84 19.79
CA TYR A 7 9.45 -38.75 19.43
C TYR A 7 9.09 -38.10 18.10
N ASN A 8 8.69 -38.87 17.09
CA ASN A 8 8.23 -38.34 15.81
C ASN A 8 6.94 -37.49 16.00
N PHE A 9 6.00 -37.97 16.82
CA PHE A 9 4.78 -37.24 17.12
C PHE A 9 5.07 -35.91 17.85
N GLN A 10 5.92 -35.94 18.88
CA GLN A 10 6.36 -34.73 19.59
C GLN A 10 7.07 -33.74 18.67
N PHE A 11 7.94 -34.22 17.79
CA PHE A 11 8.63 -33.39 16.82
C PHE A 11 7.67 -32.70 15.85
N ILE A 12 6.68 -33.42 15.33
CA ILE A 12 5.65 -32.84 14.45
C ILE A 12 4.86 -31.76 15.17
N VAL A 13 4.47 -31.99 16.44
CA VAL A 13 3.75 -30.99 17.24
C VAL A 13 4.62 -29.74 17.44
N LEU A 14 5.88 -29.91 17.84
CA LEU A 14 6.80 -28.78 18.04
C LEU A 14 7.05 -28.01 16.75
N LEU A 15 7.19 -28.71 15.61
CA LEU A 15 7.35 -28.08 14.31
C LEU A 15 6.13 -27.25 13.94
N ASN A 16 4.91 -27.77 14.14
CA ASN A 16 3.68 -27.03 13.86
C ASN A 16 3.52 -25.81 14.76
N VAL A 17 3.85 -25.93 16.04
CA VAL A 17 3.85 -24.80 16.98
C VAL A 17 4.83 -23.72 16.52
N LEU A 18 6.05 -24.10 16.13
CA LEU A 18 7.03 -23.16 15.58
C LEU A 18 6.52 -22.46 14.31
N LEU A 19 5.95 -23.22 13.36
CA LEU A 19 5.40 -22.67 12.12
C LEU A 19 4.22 -21.70 12.37
N PHE A 20 3.40 -21.96 13.39
CA PHE A 20 2.33 -21.03 13.79
C PHE A 20 2.90 -19.68 14.23
N PHE A 21 3.95 -19.67 15.06
CA PHE A 21 4.58 -18.42 15.52
C PHE A 21 5.24 -17.61 14.39
N LEU A 22 5.69 -18.25 13.31
CA LEU A 22 6.25 -17.56 12.14
C LEU A 22 5.21 -16.73 11.38
N ASN A 23 3.91 -16.99 11.55
CA ASN A 23 2.85 -16.26 10.85
C ASN A 23 2.38 -14.99 11.58
N LEU A 24 2.88 -14.72 12.80
CA LEU A 24 2.44 -13.56 13.61
C LEU A 24 2.91 -12.20 13.08
N GLY A 25 3.74 -12.16 12.03
CA GLY A 25 4.37 -10.95 11.51
C GLY A 25 3.74 -10.34 10.26
N LEU A 26 2.58 -10.84 9.80
CA LEU A 26 1.91 -10.28 8.63
C LEU A 26 1.03 -9.10 9.03
N TYR A 27 1.52 -7.90 8.74
CA TYR A 27 0.78 -6.65 8.91
C TYR A 27 0.62 -5.99 7.54
N GLY A 28 -0.58 -5.47 7.25
CA GLY A 28 -0.76 -4.55 6.13
C GLY A 28 -0.05 -3.22 6.42
N ALA A 29 0.23 -2.44 5.38
CA ALA A 29 0.82 -1.11 5.50
C ALA A 29 -0.19 -0.02 5.13
N PRO A 30 -1.28 0.16 5.92
CA PRO A 30 -2.32 1.11 5.57
C PRO A 30 -1.81 2.54 5.65
N LEU A 31 -2.12 3.33 4.63
CA LEU A 31 -1.90 4.75 4.53
C LEU A 31 -3.18 5.48 4.96
N ARG A 32 -3.07 6.32 5.99
CA ARG A 32 -4.23 6.90 6.70
C ARG A 32 -4.40 8.41 6.50
N GLY A 33 -4.01 8.91 5.34
CA GLY A 33 -4.12 10.33 5.01
C GLY A 33 -3.03 11.19 5.64
N ASP A 34 -1.91 10.58 6.04
CA ASP A 34 -0.76 11.32 6.56
C ASP A 34 -0.25 12.31 5.51
N GLU A 35 0.12 13.51 5.96
CA GLU A 35 0.74 14.50 5.08
C GLU A 35 2.12 14.04 4.62
N LYS A 36 2.34 14.09 3.31
CA LYS A 36 3.61 13.75 2.64
C LYS A 36 3.97 14.84 1.65
N ARG A 37 5.27 14.95 1.33
CA ARG A 37 5.78 15.84 0.29
C ARG A 37 6.20 15.02 -0.91
N LEU A 38 5.52 15.19 -2.03
CA LEU A 38 5.86 14.54 -3.29
C LEU A 38 6.65 15.49 -4.18
N LYS A 39 7.71 14.97 -4.80
CA LYS A 39 8.59 15.72 -5.69
C LYS A 39 8.01 15.74 -7.10
N GLN A 40 7.93 16.94 -7.68
CA GLN A 40 7.60 17.19 -9.08
C GLN A 40 8.83 17.03 -9.98
N PRO A 41 8.66 16.88 -11.30
CA PRO A 41 9.77 16.74 -12.24
C PRO A 41 10.79 17.90 -12.23
N ASP A 42 10.35 19.11 -11.94
CA ASP A 42 11.20 20.31 -11.79
C ASP A 42 11.94 20.39 -10.44
N GLY A 43 11.67 19.45 -9.54
CA GLY A 43 12.25 19.39 -8.21
C GLY A 43 11.50 20.15 -7.12
N VAL A 44 10.44 20.89 -7.47
CA VAL A 44 9.53 21.49 -6.50
C VAL A 44 8.73 20.37 -5.80
N TYR A 45 8.28 20.63 -4.58
CA TYR A 45 7.50 19.67 -3.80
C TYR A 45 6.07 20.15 -3.60
N VAL A 46 5.13 19.21 -3.67
CA VAL A 46 3.71 19.41 -3.35
C VAL A 46 3.38 18.64 -2.08
N SER A 47 2.69 19.29 -1.14
CA SER A 47 2.15 18.64 0.06
C SER A 47 0.82 17.98 -0.25
N VAL A 48 0.67 16.71 0.15
CA VAL A 48 -0.48 15.87 -0.17
C VAL A 48 -0.86 15.00 1.04
N LYS A 49 -2.07 14.47 1.03
CA LYS A 49 -2.50 13.35 1.90
C LYS A 49 -2.55 12.07 1.08
N ILE A 50 -2.08 10.96 1.65
CA ILE A 50 -2.08 9.66 0.96
C ILE A 50 -2.90 8.65 1.76
N TRP A 51 -3.89 8.07 1.10
CA TRP A 51 -4.80 7.06 1.63
C TRP A 51 -4.59 5.74 0.90
N GLY A 52 -4.93 4.63 1.55
CA GLY A 52 -4.92 3.30 0.94
C GLY A 52 -3.96 2.34 1.62
N ASP A 53 -3.19 1.58 0.85
CA ASP A 53 -2.27 0.54 1.32
C ASP A 53 -1.11 0.34 0.33
N GLU A 54 -0.35 -0.75 0.49
CA GLU A 54 0.77 -1.09 -0.39
C GLU A 54 0.39 -1.43 -1.84
N PHE A 55 -0.89 -1.68 -2.13
CA PHE A 55 -1.38 -2.04 -3.46
C PHE A 55 -2.14 -0.91 -4.15
N PHE A 56 -2.91 -0.14 -3.38
CA PHE A 56 -3.76 0.93 -3.91
C PHE A 56 -3.57 2.20 -3.12
N MET A 57 -3.34 3.31 -3.82
CA MET A 57 -3.20 4.63 -3.21
C MET A 57 -4.16 5.62 -3.83
N HIS A 58 -4.78 6.43 -2.97
CA HIS A 58 -5.53 7.62 -3.34
C HIS A 58 -4.82 8.84 -2.76
N ILE A 59 -4.48 9.80 -3.62
CA ILE A 59 -3.70 10.98 -3.23
C ILE A 59 -4.61 12.20 -3.34
N GLU A 60 -4.63 12.99 -2.27
CA GLU A 60 -5.41 14.22 -2.19
C GLU A 60 -4.49 15.42 -1.95
N SER A 61 -4.88 16.57 -2.46
CA SER A 61 -4.36 17.85 -2.01
C SER A 61 -4.80 18.15 -0.58
N LEU A 62 -4.18 19.14 0.08
CA LEU A 62 -4.51 19.48 1.47
C LEU A 62 -5.95 20.02 1.63
N ASP A 63 -6.51 20.59 0.57
CA ASP A 63 -7.89 21.07 0.45
C ASP A 63 -8.89 20.01 -0.03
N GLY A 64 -8.45 18.76 -0.21
CA GLY A 64 -9.34 17.60 -0.40
C GLY A 64 -9.71 17.25 -1.84
N TYR A 65 -8.94 17.72 -2.83
CA TYR A 65 -9.13 17.32 -4.23
C TYR A 65 -8.23 16.15 -4.60
N THR A 66 -8.75 15.22 -5.41
CA THR A 66 -8.00 14.09 -5.95
C THR A 66 -6.87 14.56 -6.88
N LEU A 67 -5.70 13.97 -6.69
CA LEU A 67 -4.52 14.20 -7.53
C LEU A 67 -4.17 12.95 -8.33
N VAL A 68 -3.74 13.16 -9.58
CA VAL A 68 -3.24 12.09 -10.47
C VAL A 68 -1.89 12.49 -11.05
N ARG A 69 -1.10 11.48 -11.42
CA ARG A 69 0.17 11.68 -12.12
C ARG A 69 -0.04 11.51 -13.62
N ASP A 70 0.42 12.45 -14.42
CA ASP A 70 0.40 12.27 -15.87
C ASP A 70 1.35 11.13 -16.29
N THR A 71 1.02 10.46 -17.39
CA THR A 71 1.79 9.31 -17.90
C THR A 71 3.00 9.71 -18.75
N GLY A 72 3.15 10.99 -19.09
CA GLY A 72 4.18 11.45 -20.03
C GLY A 72 5.43 11.99 -19.34
N LYS A 73 5.26 13.00 -18.50
CA LYS A 73 6.31 13.74 -17.79
C LYS A 73 6.30 13.48 -16.28
N GLY A 74 5.23 12.86 -15.75
CA GLY A 74 5.12 12.51 -14.34
C GLY A 74 4.76 13.68 -13.43
N TRP A 75 4.14 14.74 -13.96
CA TRP A 75 3.62 15.82 -13.12
C TRP A 75 2.40 15.36 -12.35
N ILE A 76 2.27 15.85 -11.13
CA ILE A 76 1.09 15.70 -10.29
C ILE A 76 0.14 16.85 -10.61
N HIS A 77 -1.08 16.49 -10.97
CA HIS A 77 -2.17 17.37 -11.38
C HIS A 77 -3.41 17.11 -10.55
N TYR A 78 -4.31 18.09 -10.48
CA TYR A 78 -5.69 17.80 -10.09
C TYR A 78 -6.33 16.85 -11.10
N ALA A 79 -7.20 15.98 -10.61
CA ALA A 79 -7.90 15.03 -11.44
C ALA A 79 -9.28 15.56 -11.88
N PHE A 80 -9.64 15.25 -13.12
CA PHE A 80 -11.02 15.30 -13.61
C PHE A 80 -11.53 13.89 -13.89
N LEU A 81 -12.85 13.71 -13.88
CA LEU A 81 -13.45 12.53 -14.48
C LEU A 81 -13.44 12.68 -16.01
N ASN A 82 -13.14 11.59 -16.71
CA ASN A 82 -13.37 11.53 -18.15
C ASN A 82 -14.88 11.54 -18.46
N ALA A 83 -15.23 11.66 -19.74
CA ALA A 83 -16.61 11.91 -20.18
C ALA A 83 -17.62 10.82 -19.73
N ASP A 84 -17.17 9.57 -19.60
CA ASP A 84 -18.00 8.44 -19.15
C ASP A 84 -17.85 8.12 -17.65
N SER A 85 -17.08 8.93 -16.91
CA SER A 85 -16.79 8.75 -15.47
C SER A 85 -16.12 7.42 -15.11
N SER A 86 -15.48 6.76 -16.08
CA SER A 86 -14.76 5.50 -15.85
C SER A 86 -13.34 5.69 -15.32
N ALA A 87 -12.75 6.87 -15.50
CA ALA A 87 -11.37 7.14 -15.14
C ALA A 87 -11.11 8.58 -14.69
N LEU A 88 -10.07 8.72 -13.87
CA LEU A 88 -9.48 10.00 -13.50
C LEU A 88 -8.41 10.38 -14.52
N ILE A 89 -8.50 11.60 -15.06
CA ILE A 89 -7.55 12.16 -16.03
C ILE A 89 -6.91 13.44 -15.47
N PRO A 90 -5.65 13.75 -15.84
CA PRO A 90 -5.01 15.00 -15.45
C PRO A 90 -5.75 16.23 -15.97
N SER A 91 -5.80 17.28 -15.16
CA SER A 91 -6.43 18.56 -15.53
C SER A 91 -5.62 19.42 -16.51
N GLY A 92 -4.29 19.25 -16.56
CA GLY A 92 -3.41 19.90 -17.54
C GLY A 92 -2.18 20.55 -16.93
#